data_AF-A0A377JQL8-F1
#
_entry.id   AF-A0A377JQL8-F1
#
_cell.length_a   1.000
_cell.length_b   1.000
_cell.length_c   1.000
_cell.angle_alpha   90.00
_cell.angle_beta   90.00
_cell.angle_gamma   90.00
#
_symmetry.space_group_name_H-M   'P 1'
#
loop_
_entity.id
_entity.type
_entity.pdbx_description
1 polymer ?
#
loop_
_entity_poly.entity_id
_entity_poly.type
_entity_poly.pdbx_seq_one_letter_code
_entity_poly.pdbx_strand_id
1 'polypeptide(L)'
;MALHLETINDLQMVRSTGKLKTYDAFLGFKIELENLLPEILLSPESILRIYFVQAYPINSYVLGFLFKLRSVDRIPIEIVVDDLRLFMFFEEIDMVDEFKIKIMEA
;
A
#
# COMPACT_ATOMS: atom_id res chain seq x y z
N MET A 1 -11.45 -2.82 -8.62
CA MET A 1 -11.08 -2.21 -7.32
C MET A 1 -10.47 -0.89 -7.70
N ALA A 2 -10.99 0.23 -7.20
CA ALA A 2 -10.50 1.55 -7.59
C ALA A 2 -9.56 2.10 -6.51
N LEU A 3 -8.38 2.56 -6.93
CA LEU A 3 -7.47 3.36 -6.13
C LEU A 3 -7.86 4.83 -6.20
N HIS A 4 -7.80 5.51 -5.06
CA HIS A 4 -8.11 6.93 -4.97
C HIS A 4 -7.00 7.67 -4.24
N LEU A 5 -6.57 8.82 -4.77
CA LEU A 5 -5.74 9.75 -4.02
C LEU A 5 -6.64 10.49 -3.02
N GLU A 6 -6.29 10.41 -1.75
CA GLU A 6 -6.99 11.08 -0.65
C GLU A 6 -5.96 11.85 0.20
N THR A 7 -6.37 12.98 0.76
CA THR A 7 -5.55 13.70 1.74
C THR A 7 -6.09 13.43 3.13
N ILE A 8 -5.30 12.79 3.98
CA ILE A 8 -5.65 12.44 5.35
C ILE A 8 -4.61 13.06 6.28
N ASN A 9 -5.04 13.92 7.21
CA ASN A 9 -4.13 14.64 8.13
C ASN A 9 -2.98 15.35 7.39
N ASP A 10 -3.31 16.09 6.33
CA ASP A 10 -2.36 16.80 5.44
C ASP A 10 -1.37 15.90 4.68
N LEU A 11 -1.55 14.58 4.73
CA LEU A 11 -0.75 13.62 3.97
C LEU A 11 -1.55 13.07 2.79
N GLN A 12 -0.98 13.16 1.59
CA GLN A 12 -1.53 12.49 0.43
C GLN A 12 -1.27 10.98 0.52
N MET A 13 -2.31 10.18 0.31
CA MET A 13 -2.27 8.72 0.40
C MET A 13 -3.05 8.10 -0.77
N VAL A 14 -2.59 6.94 -1.22
CA VAL A 14 -3.34 6.08 -2.14
C VAL A 14 -4.24 5.17 -1.32
N ARG A 15 -5.54 5.42 -1.32
CA ARG A 15 -6.54 4.57 -0.68
C ARG A 15 -6.85 3.37 -1.57
N SER A 16 -6.64 2.17 -1.06
CA SER A 16 -7.00 0.90 -1.68
C SER A 16 -8.09 0.22 -0.85
N THR A 17 -9.30 0.10 -1.40
CA THR A 17 -10.44 -0.45 -0.66
C THR A 17 -10.83 -1.84 -1.19
N GLY A 18 -10.92 -2.80 -0.28
CA GLY A 18 -11.35 -4.17 -0.56
C GLY A 18 -10.20 -5.16 -0.73
N LYS A 19 -10.58 -6.44 -0.78
CA LYS A 19 -9.65 -7.57 -0.66
C LYS A 19 -8.74 -7.72 -1.88
N LEU A 20 -7.48 -8.04 -1.62
CA LEU A 20 -6.44 -8.29 -2.63
C LEU A 20 -6.05 -9.77 -2.70
N LYS A 21 -7.05 -10.66 -2.73
CA LYS A 21 -6.83 -12.11 -2.62
C LYS A 21 -6.51 -12.80 -3.95
N THR A 22 -7.01 -12.30 -5.08
CA THR A 22 -6.87 -12.95 -6.40
C THR A 22 -5.80 -12.29 -7.26
N TYR A 23 -5.30 -13.02 -8.26
CA TYR A 23 -4.35 -12.46 -9.23
C TYR A 23 -4.96 -11.27 -9.99
N ASP A 24 -6.24 -11.37 -10.40
CA ASP A 24 -6.92 -10.29 -11.13
C ASP A 24 -7.07 -9.01 -10.28
N ALA A 25 -7.36 -9.16 -8.98
CA ALA A 25 -7.41 -8.04 -8.05
C ALA A 25 -6.03 -7.38 -7.90
N PHE A 26 -4.97 -8.19 -7.81
CA PHE A 26 -3.59 -7.71 -7.82
C PHE A 26 -3.24 -6.99 -9.13
N LEU A 27 -3.61 -7.53 -10.28
CA LEU A 27 -3.29 -6.93 -11.58
C LEU A 27 -3.94 -5.56 -11.73
N GLY A 28 -5.21 -5.44 -11.33
CA GLY A 28 -5.91 -4.15 -11.28
C GLY A 28 -5.21 -3.16 -10.35
N PHE A 29 -4.87 -3.58 -9.12
CA PHE A 29 -4.11 -2.77 -8.17
C PHE A 29 -2.78 -2.28 -8.74
N LYS A 30 -2.00 -3.18 -9.35
CA LYS A 30 -0.70 -2.87 -9.94
C LYS A 30 -0.82 -1.80 -11.01
N ILE A 31 -1.74 -2.00 -11.97
CA ILE A 31 -1.93 -1.07 -13.10
C ILE A 31 -2.36 0.30 -12.59
N GLU A 32 -3.35 0.34 -11.69
CA GLU A 32 -3.83 1.61 -11.15
C GLU A 32 -2.76 2.33 -10.32
N LEU A 33 -1.99 1.61 -9.50
CA LEU A 33 -0.93 2.21 -8.71
C LEU A 33 0.17 2.79 -9.61
N GLU A 34 0.61 2.03 -10.61
CA GLU A 34 1.62 2.47 -11.58
C GLU A 34 1.19 3.74 -12.33
N ASN A 35 -0.10 3.88 -12.63
CA ASN A 35 -0.64 5.08 -13.25
C ASN A 35 -0.62 6.30 -12.31
N LEU A 36 -0.74 6.09 -10.99
CA LEU A 36 -0.69 7.15 -9.98
C LEU A 36 0.74 7.53 -9.57
N LEU A 37 1.72 6.63 -9.74
CA LEU A 37 3.11 6.89 -9.32
C LEU A 37 3.69 8.21 -9.84
N PRO A 38 3.51 8.62 -11.12
CA PRO A 38 4.03 9.89 -11.62
C PRO A 38 3.45 11.12 -10.90
N GLU A 39 2.21 11.04 -10.43
CA GLU A 39 1.54 12.13 -9.70
C GLU A 39 1.99 12.21 -8.24
N ILE A 40 2.42 11.08 -7.66
CA ILE A 40 2.88 10.98 -6.27
C ILE A 40 4.36 11.32 -6.16
N LEU A 41 5.17 10.86 -7.12
CA LEU A 41 6.63 10.96 -7.10
C LEU A 41 7.15 12.22 -7.80
N LEU A 42 6.53 13.37 -7.49
CA LEU A 42 6.89 14.66 -8.09
C LEU A 42 8.26 15.19 -7.61
N SER A 43 8.70 14.74 -6.43
CA SER A 43 10.00 15.09 -5.86
C SER A 43 10.78 13.85 -5.40
N PRO A 44 12.12 13.90 -5.34
CA PRO A 44 12.94 12.78 -4.87
C PRO A 44 12.63 12.34 -3.43
N GLU A 45 12.12 13.25 -2.60
CA GLU A 45 11.77 13.01 -1.19
C GLU A 45 10.32 12.50 -1.02
N SER A 46 9.62 12.23 -2.12
CA SER A 46 8.23 11.79 -2.07
C SER A 46 8.14 10.39 -1.49
N ILE A 47 7.21 10.21 -0.57
CA ILE A 47 6.93 8.93 0.07
C ILE A 47 5.60 8.41 -0.48
N LEU A 48 5.61 7.20 -1.02
CA LEU A 48 4.41 6.52 -1.42
C LEU A 48 3.67 6.02 -0.17
N ARG A 49 2.57 6.69 0.19
CA ARG A 49 1.71 6.27 1.29
C ARG A 49 0.53 5.47 0.75
N ILE A 50 0.36 4.25 1.21
CA ILE A 50 -0.75 3.39 0.78
C ILE A 50 -1.63 3.10 1.99
N TYR A 51 -2.91 3.46 1.89
CA TYR A 51 -3.90 3.16 2.91
C TYR A 51 -4.76 1.98 2.45
N PHE A 52 -4.55 0.81 3.05
CA PHE A 52 -5.35 -0.37 2.83
C PHE A 52 -6.59 -0.36 3.74
N VAL A 53 -7.77 -0.37 3.10
CA VAL A 53 -9.07 -0.34 3.76
C VAL A 53 -9.81 -1.63 3.46
N GLN A 54 -10.12 -2.41 4.50
CA GLN A 54 -10.76 -3.73 4.40
C GLN A 54 -10.03 -4.66 3.42
N ALA A 55 -8.70 -4.58 3.38
CA ALA A 55 -7.89 -5.27 2.37
C ALA A 55 -7.52 -6.70 2.75
N TYR A 56 -7.70 -7.11 4.01
CA TYR A 56 -7.41 -8.49 4.42
C TYR A 56 -8.37 -9.52 3.78
N PRO A 57 -7.86 -10.62 3.19
CA PRO A 57 -6.46 -10.96 3.04
C PRO A 57 -5.82 -10.31 1.80
N ILE A 58 -4.52 -10.01 1.91
CA ILE A 58 -3.65 -9.61 0.78
C ILE A 58 -2.86 -10.83 0.30
N ASN A 59 -2.71 -10.98 -1.02
CA ASN A 59 -1.93 -12.06 -1.62
C ASN A 59 -0.42 -11.73 -1.70
N SER A 60 0.40 -12.76 -1.91
CA SER A 60 1.85 -12.61 -2.04
C SER A 60 2.30 -11.81 -3.26
N TYR A 61 1.48 -11.69 -4.31
CA TYR A 61 1.79 -10.87 -5.48
C TYR A 61 1.84 -9.37 -5.12
N VAL A 62 0.91 -8.90 -4.28
CA VAL A 62 0.95 -7.52 -3.77
C VAL A 62 2.20 -7.29 -2.94
N LEU A 63 2.54 -8.21 -2.04
CA LEU A 63 3.77 -8.11 -1.25
C LEU A 63 5.01 -8.02 -2.15
N GLY A 64 5.15 -8.96 -3.10
CA GLY A 64 6.27 -8.97 -4.04
C GLY A 64 6.38 -7.69 -4.86
N PHE A 65 5.24 -7.10 -5.24
CA PHE A 65 5.22 -5.83 -5.95
C PHE A 65 5.63 -4.64 -5.05
N LEU A 66 5.12 -4.56 -3.82
CA LEU A 66 5.55 -3.53 -2.85
C LEU A 66 7.05 -3.62 -2.57
N PHE A 67 7.60 -4.83 -2.46
CA PHE A 67 9.03 -5.06 -2.33
C PHE A 67 9.83 -4.62 -3.56
N LYS A 68 9.33 -4.90 -4.76
CA LYS A 68 9.99 -4.43 -6.00
C LYS A 68 10.06 -2.90 -6.00
N LEU A 69 8.96 -2.22 -5.71
CA LEU A 69 8.91 -0.75 -5.66
C LEU A 69 9.91 -0.19 -4.64
N ARG A 70 9.98 -0.78 -3.44
CA ARG A 70 10.87 -0.32 -2.38
C ARG A 70 12.34 -0.66 -2.62
N SER A 71 12.64 -1.92 -2.89
CA SER A 71 14.02 -2.43 -2.89
C SER A 71 14.73 -2.24 -4.24
N VAL A 72 13.99 -2.32 -5.35
CA VAL A 72 14.54 -2.18 -6.71
C VAL A 72 14.39 -0.74 -7.19
N ASP A 73 13.17 -0.19 -7.14
CA ASP A 73 12.91 1.16 -7.66
C ASP A 73 13.27 2.26 -6.65
N ARG A 74 13.65 1.89 -5.43
CA ARG A 74 14.07 2.81 -4.36
C ARG A 74 12.99 3.81 -3.95
N ILE A 75 11.72 3.45 -4.13
CA ILE A 75 10.58 4.28 -3.71
C ILE A 75 10.34 4.06 -2.22
N PRO A 76 10.43 5.10 -1.36
CA PRO A 76 10.06 4.99 0.04
C PRO A 76 8.55 4.69 0.15
N ILE A 77 8.19 3.70 0.96
CA ILE A 77 6.78 3.29 1.16
C ILE A 77 6.42 3.37 2.64
N GLU A 78 5.26 3.95 2.92
CA GLU A 78 4.58 3.85 4.21
C GLU A 78 3.20 3.21 4.01
N ILE A 79 2.86 2.21 4.83
CA ILE A 79 1.56 1.55 4.76
C ILE A 79 0.72 1.93 5.97
N VAL A 80 -0.54 2.26 5.71
CA VAL A 80 -1.58 2.41 6.72
C VAL A 80 -2.60 1.31 6.51
N VAL A 81 -3.11 0.73 7.58
CA VAL A 81 -4.17 -0.28 7.55
C VAL A 81 -5.32 0.11 8.48
N ASP A 82 -6.55 -0.25 8.12
CA ASP A 82 -7.75 -0.01 8.92
C ASP A 82 -8.17 -1.21 9.79
N ASP A 83 -7.54 -2.37 9.58
CA ASP A 83 -7.94 -3.62 10.23
C ASP A 83 -6.77 -4.35 10.91
N LEU A 84 -6.98 -4.77 12.16
CA LEU A 84 -5.98 -5.42 12.99
C LEU A 84 -5.47 -6.74 12.40
N ARG A 85 -6.29 -7.48 11.63
CA ARG A 85 -5.84 -8.75 11.04
C ARG A 85 -4.79 -8.51 9.98
N LEU A 86 -4.93 -7.44 9.20
CA LEU A 86 -3.91 -7.06 8.24
C LEU A 86 -2.65 -6.56 8.92
N PHE A 87 -2.78 -5.79 10.01
CA PHE A 87 -1.63 -5.37 10.81
C PHE A 87 -0.85 -6.57 11.35
N MET A 88 -1.53 -7.48 12.06
CA MET A 88 -0.91 -8.70 12.60
C MET A 88 -0.31 -9.57 11.50
N PHE A 89 -0.96 -9.67 10.33
CA PHE A 89 -0.38 -10.38 9.19
C PHE A 89 0.99 -9.81 8.80
N PHE A 90 1.14 -8.48 8.75
CA PHE A 90 2.43 -7.86 8.46
C PHE A 90 3.45 -8.03 9.59
N GLU A 91 3.00 -8.05 10.84
CA GLU A 91 3.84 -8.33 12.01
C GLU A 91 4.40 -9.76 11.96
N GLU A 92 3.56 -10.76 11.65
CA GLU A 92 3.94 -12.16 11.53
C GLU A 92 5.00 -12.44 10.44
N ILE A 93 5.07 -11.58 9.43
CA ILE A 93 6.06 -11.68 8.34
C ILE A 93 7.21 -10.67 8.49
N ASP A 94 7.37 -10.04 9.66
CA ASP A 94 8.42 -9.07 9.98
C ASP A 94 8.49 -7.85 9.03
N MET A 95 7.33 -7.37 8.56
CA MET A 95 7.24 -6.29 7.57
C MET A 95 6.84 -4.92 8.14
N VAL A 96 6.51 -4.86 9.43
CA VAL A 96 6.05 -3.63 10.08
C VAL A 96 7.12 -2.53 10.01
N ASP A 97 8.34 -2.83 10.43
CA ASP A 97 9.45 -1.86 10.39
C ASP A 97 9.90 -1.57 8.96
N GLU A 98 9.86 -2.59 8.10
CA GLU A 98 10.22 -2.46 6.70
C GLU A 98 9.32 -1.38 6.08
N PHE A 99 8.00 -1.54 6.06
CA PHE A 99 7.08 -0.59 5.41
C PHE A 99 6.51 0.49 6.33
N LYS A 100 7.10 0.71 7.51
CA LYS A 100 6.64 1.67 8.54
C LYS A 100 5.12 1.58 8.76
N ILE A 101 4.63 0.36 8.96
CA ILE A 101 3.20 0.06 8.92
C ILE A 101 2.52 0.64 10.16
N LYS A 102 1.42 1.36 9.95
CA LYS A 102 0.61 1.97 11.01
C LYS A 102 -0.83 1.47 10.93
N ILE A 103 -1.47 1.31 12.08
CA ILE A 103 -2.91 1.09 12.15
C ILE A 103 -3.62 2.43 12.40
N MET A 104 -4.66 2.70 11.63
CA MET A 104 -5.61 3.76 11.91
C MET A 104 -6.93 3.09 12.24
N GLU A 105 -7.28 3.04 13.53
CA GLU A 105 -8.60 2.60 13.93
C GLU A 105 -9.63 3.62 13.45
N ALA A 106 -10.69 3.12 12.78
CA ALA A 106 -11.83 3.92 12.35
C ALA A 106 -12.77 4.26 13.51
#